data_AF-A0A554XCY1-F1
#
_entry.id   AF-A0A554XCY1-F1
#
_cell.length_a   1.000
_cell.length_b   1.000
_cell.length_c   1.000
_cell.angle_alpha   90.00
_cell.angle_beta   90.00
_cell.angle_gamma   90.00
#
_symmetry.space_group_name_H-M   'P 1'
#
loop_
_entity.id
_entity.type
_entity.pdbx_description
1 polymer ?
#
loop_
_entity_poly.entity_id
_entity_poly.type
_entity_poly.pdbx_seq_one_letter_code
_entity_poly.pdbx_strand_id
1 'polypeptide(L)' 'MHSHYTGTQVDVKVLRPEQQGLRAVGHFNFFHAKTGPRGWALSLPWLGLAPA' A
#
# COMPACT_ATOMS: atom_id res chain seq x y z
N MET A 1 12.35 -7.95 7.74
CA MET A 1 12.51 -8.40 6.34
C MET A 1 12.50 -9.93 6.38
N HIS A 2 11.55 -10.60 5.72
CA HIS A 2 11.43 -12.07 5.81
C HIS A 2 12.70 -12.73 5.22
N SER A 3 13.28 -13.68 5.96
CA SER A 3 14.56 -14.34 5.64
C SER A 3 14.59 -15.10 4.31
N HIS A 4 13.43 -15.33 3.68
CA HIS A 4 13.29 -16.13 2.46
C HIS A 4 13.40 -15.32 1.16
N TYR A 5 13.42 -13.99 1.21
CA TYR A 5 13.60 -13.17 0.01
C TYR A 5 15.10 -12.98 -0.25
N THR A 6 15.69 -13.86 -1.06
CA THR A 6 17.09 -13.77 -1.48
C THR A 6 17.19 -13.24 -2.92
N GLY A 7 18.08 -12.29 -3.17
CA GLY A 7 18.32 -11.76 -4.53
C GLY A 7 17.32 -10.71 -5.01
N THR A 8 16.42 -10.25 -4.15
CA THR A 8 15.46 -9.16 -4.45
C THR A 8 15.83 -7.90 -3.67
N GLN A 9 15.77 -6.75 -4.35
CA GLN A 9 15.82 -5.45 -3.68
C GLN A 9 14.44 -5.12 -3.13
N VAL A 10 14.35 -4.95 -1.81
CA VAL A 10 13.10 -4.55 -1.14
C VAL A 10 13.09 -3.03 -0.98
N ASP A 11 12.09 -2.39 -1.57
CA ASP A 11 11.81 -0.97 -1.39
C ASP A 11 10.74 -0.78 -0.31
N VAL A 12 11.09 -0.16 0.80
CA VAL A 12 10.18 0.07 1.93
C VAL A 12 9.51 1.43 1.76
N LYS A 13 8.20 1.42 1.50
CA LYS A 13 7.38 2.64 1.45
C LYS A 13 6.63 2.84 2.76
N VAL A 14 6.58 4.09 3.22
CA VAL A 14 5.82 4.49 4.40
C VAL A 14 4.53 5.16 3.95
N LEU A 15 3.39 4.59 4.36
CA LEU A 15 2.09 5.23 4.23
C LEU A 15 1.79 6.04 5.48
N ARG A 16 1.48 7.33 5.31
CA ARG A 16 0.92 8.16 6.37
C ARG A 16 -0.57 8.38 6.10
N PRO A 17 -1.48 7.82 6.91
CA PRO A 17 -2.92 7.96 6.70
C PRO A 17 -3.36 9.42 6.54
N GLU A 18 -2.74 10.33 7.28
CA GLU A 18 -3.10 11.74 7.35
C GLU A 18 -2.90 12.45 6.01
N GLN A 19 -1.89 12.04 5.23
CA GLN A 19 -1.63 12.58 3.89
C GLN A 19 -2.73 12.22 2.88
N GLN A 20 -3.58 11.25 3.23
CA GLN A 20 -4.70 10.77 2.41
C GLN A 20 -6.06 11.15 3.01
N GLY A 21 -6.08 12.03 4.02
CA GLY A 21 -7.29 12.41 4.75
C GLY A 21 -7.87 11.28 5.61
N LEU A 22 -7.06 10.27 5.93
CA LEU A 22 -7.45 9.13 6.76
C LEU A 22 -6.91 9.29 8.18
N ARG A 23 -7.66 8.81 9.18
CA ARG A 23 -7.21 8.79 10.58
C ARG A 23 -6.32 7.59 10.91
N ALA A 24 -6.52 6.47 10.24
CA ALA A 24 -5.77 5.23 10.43
C ALA A 24 -5.94 4.30 9.22
N VAL A 25 -5.00 3.37 9.06
CA VAL A 25 -5.11 2.26 8.10
C VAL A 25 -5.30 0.98 8.88
N GLY A 26 -6.50 0.40 8.78
CA GLY A 26 -6.81 -0.89 9.40
C GLY A 26 -6.28 -2.06 8.57
N HIS A 27 -6.11 -3.21 9.21
CA HIS A 27 -5.60 -4.45 8.61
C HIS A 27 -6.38 -4.86 7.33
N PHE A 28 -7.68 -4.56 7.30
CA PHE A 28 -8.56 -4.92 6.19
C PHE A 28 -8.77 -3.79 5.18
N ASN A 29 -8.14 -2.61 5.33
CA ASN A 29 -8.41 -1.51 4.40
C ASN A 29 -7.99 -1.81 2.96
N PHE A 30 -7.04 -2.73 2.75
CA PHE A 30 -6.63 -3.20 1.41
C PHE A 30 -7.46 -4.38 0.90
N PHE A 31 -8.08 -5.17 1.79
CA PHE A 31 -8.71 -6.46 1.45
C PHE A 31 -10.22 -6.50 1.69
N HIS A 32 -10.81 -5.46 2.29
CA HIS A 32 -12.25 -5.37 2.55
C HIS A 32 -13.00 -4.85 1.32
N ALA A 33 -14.12 -5.47 0.95
CA ALA A 33 -14.81 -5.16 -0.31
C ALA A 33 -15.15 -3.67 -0.49
N LYS A 34 -15.52 -2.96 0.58
CA LYS A 34 -15.94 -1.55 0.53
C LYS A 34 -14.76 -0.56 0.47
N THR A 35 -13.64 -0.89 1.09
CA THR A 35 -12.51 0.05 1.32
C THR A 35 -11.24 -0.38 0.59
N GLY A 36 -11.14 -1.67 0.26
CA GLY A 36 -10.08 -2.33 -0.50
C GLY A 36 -9.73 -1.63 -1.79
N PRO A 37 -10.69 -1.31 -2.67
CA PRO A 37 -10.40 -0.61 -3.92
C PRO A 37 -9.70 0.74 -3.71
N ARG A 38 -10.10 1.51 -2.68
CA ARG A 38 -9.44 2.78 -2.34
C ARG A 38 -8.06 2.58 -1.73
N GLY A 39 -7.92 1.61 -0.82
CA GLY A 39 -6.63 1.26 -0.24
C GLY A 39 -5.63 0.83 -1.33
N TRP A 40 -6.07 -0.03 -2.24
CA TRP A 40 -5.28 -0.50 -3.38
C TRP A 40 -4.85 0.62 -4.34
N ALA A 41 -5.75 1.57 -4.62
CA ALA A 41 -5.41 2.72 -5.46
C ALA A 41 -4.22 3.54 -4.92
N LEU A 42 -4.06 3.64 -3.60
CA LEU A 42 -2.93 4.34 -2.96
C LEU A 42 -1.59 3.64 -3.21
N SER A 43 -1.59 2.33 -3.44
CA SER A 43 -0.37 1.56 -3.73
C SER A 43 0.03 1.56 -5.20
N LEU A 44 -0.86 1.93 -6.14
CA LEU A 44 -0.55 1.90 -7.58
C LEU A 44 0.66 2.75 -7.98
N PRO A 45 0.86 3.98 -7.46
CA PRO A 45 2.06 4.76 -7.77
C PRO A 45 3.35 4.08 -7.29
N TRP A 46 3.31 3.37 -6.16
CA TRP A 46 4.49 2.66 -5.64
C TRP A 46 4.88 1.48 -6.52
N LEU A 47 3.91 0.90 -7.23
CA LEU A 47 4.12 -0.19 -8.17
C LEU A 47 4.50 0.31 -9.58
N GLY A 48 4.56 1.63 -9.80
CA GLY A 48 4.76 2.20 -11.13
C GLY A 48 3.56 1.97 -12.08
N LEU A 49 2.37 1.71 -11.53
CA LEU A 49 1.14 1.39 -12.25
C LEU A 49 0.11 2.53 -12.24
N ALA A 50 0.49 3.73 -11.79
CA ALA A 50 -0.41 4.87 -11.80
C ALA A 50 -0.75 5.24 -13.26
N PRO A 51 -2.04 5.51 -13.58
CA PRO A 51 -2.39 6.07 -14.88
C PRO A 51 -1.70 7.41 -15.08
N ALA A 52 -1.29 7.68 -16.33
CA ALA A 52 -0.63 8.93 -16.73
C ALA A 52 -1.51 10.16 -16.50
#